data_AF-A0A4Q6B222-F1
#
_entry.id   AF-A0A4Q6B222-F1
#
_cell.length_a   1.000
_cell.length_b   1.000
_cell.length_c   1.000
_cell.angle_alpha   90.00
_cell.angle_beta   90.00
_cell.angle_gamma   90.00
#
_symmetry.space_group_name_H-M   'P 1'
#
loop_
_entity.id
_entity.type
_entity.pdbx_description
1 polymer ?
#
loop_
_entity_poly.entity_id
_entity_poly.type
_entity_poly.pdbx_seq_one_letter_code
_entity_poly.pdbx_strand_id
1 'polypeptide(L)'
;LDHPADAYIKDTTGSRAWELDPDQKIAYELAYSRVMQESYFVLCPRGVGPCTYRLFETMQLGRVPVIVSDGWPKVPNVDWERFSITVPESDILQIPAILRERKGEAAEMGKMARLQWEEHFSPKVSLRRLSEAAYELIKHKYSVKDSILDHSQFLQDQWHLKNVIRYKVKRFLKK
;
A
#
# COMPACT_ATOMS: atom_id res chain seq x y z
N LEU A 1 5.01 -10.36 -22.86
CA LEU A 1 3.70 -10.40 -22.17
C LEU A 1 2.76 -9.60 -23.02
N ASP A 2 1.66 -10.19 -23.49
CA ASP A 2 0.66 -9.43 -24.23
C ASP A 2 -0.11 -8.58 -23.21
N HIS A 3 -0.07 -7.25 -23.38
CA HIS A 3 -0.63 -6.32 -22.42
C HIS A 3 -2.02 -5.86 -22.88
N PRO A 4 -2.99 -5.67 -21.98
CA PRO A 4 -4.29 -5.13 -22.34
C PRO A 4 -4.15 -3.79 -23.08
N ALA A 5 -4.90 -3.60 -24.18
CA ALA A 5 -4.87 -2.36 -24.96
C ALA A 5 -5.30 -1.12 -24.15
N ASP A 6 -6.04 -1.34 -23.05
CA ASP A 6 -6.52 -0.32 -22.11
C ASP A 6 -5.62 -0.13 -20.89
N ALA A 7 -4.39 -0.68 -20.89
CA ALA A 7 -3.42 -0.55 -19.82
C ALA A 7 -2.19 0.27 -20.24
N TYR A 8 -1.76 1.19 -19.36
CA TYR A 8 -0.45 1.83 -19.50
C TYR A 8 0.61 1.03 -18.75
N ILE A 9 1.60 0.50 -19.47
CA ILE A 9 2.73 -0.23 -18.90
C ILE A 9 4.01 0.34 -19.51
N LYS A 10 4.93 0.77 -18.65
CA LYS A 10 6.25 1.26 -19.03
C LYS A 10 7.29 0.48 -18.25
N ASP A 11 8.20 -0.18 -18.96
CA ASP A 11 9.37 -0.77 -18.34
C ASP A 11 10.31 0.34 -17.85
N THR A 12 10.67 0.27 -16.57
CA THR A 12 11.59 1.21 -15.91
C THR A 12 12.90 0.54 -15.52
N THR A 13 13.16 -0.68 -15.99
CA THR A 13 14.42 -1.39 -15.77
C THR A 13 15.59 -0.54 -16.23
N GLY A 14 16.58 -0.37 -15.34
CA GLY A 14 17.76 0.47 -15.60
C GLY A 14 17.55 1.97 -15.45
N SER A 15 16.33 2.44 -15.12
CA SER A 15 16.03 3.84 -14.85
C SER A 15 15.51 4.00 -13.42
N ARG A 16 16.42 4.25 -12.48
CA ARG A 16 16.05 4.44 -11.08
C ARG A 16 15.79 5.91 -10.80
N ALA A 17 14.66 6.22 -10.18
CA ALA A 17 14.25 7.60 -9.90
C ALA A 17 15.27 8.39 -9.06
N TRP A 18 16.08 7.71 -8.24
CA TRP A 18 17.14 8.34 -7.42
C TRP A 18 18.49 8.52 -8.14
N GLU A 19 18.62 8.03 -9.38
CA GLU A 19 19.81 8.19 -10.22
C GLU A 19 19.63 9.27 -11.30
N LEU A 20 18.43 9.86 -11.41
CA LEU A 20 18.10 10.88 -12.39
C LEU A 20 18.71 12.25 -12.02
N ASP A 21 19.15 13.00 -13.03
CA ASP A 21 19.48 14.41 -12.86
C ASP A 21 18.22 15.25 -12.56
N PRO A 22 18.35 16.52 -12.10
CA PRO A 22 17.21 17.34 -11.72
C PRO A 22 16.15 17.52 -12.82
N ASP A 23 16.55 17.73 -14.07
CA ASP A 23 15.61 17.97 -15.18
C ASP A 23 14.90 16.68 -15.59
N GLN A 24 15.65 15.57 -15.65
CA GLN A 24 15.10 14.24 -15.87
C GLN A 24 14.11 13.84 -14.78
N LYS A 25 14.42 14.17 -13.52
CA LYS A 25 13.53 13.91 -12.38
C LYS A 25 12.23 14.68 -12.50
N ILE A 26 12.27 15.97 -12.83
CA ILE A 26 11.07 16.79 -13.07
C ILE A 26 10.21 16.18 -14.18
N ALA A 27 10.84 15.84 -15.32
CA ALA A 27 10.13 15.21 -16.44
C ALA A 27 9.51 13.87 -16.05
N TYR A 28 10.21 13.05 -15.26
CA TYR A 28 9.72 11.78 -14.75
C TYR A 28 8.51 11.95 -13.83
N GLU A 29 8.58 12.87 -12.86
CA GLU A 29 7.50 13.13 -11.91
C GLU A 29 6.25 13.68 -12.60
N LEU A 30 6.42 14.58 -13.58
CA LEU A 30 5.31 15.10 -14.39
C LEU A 30 4.65 13.99 -15.22
N ALA A 31 5.45 13.13 -15.86
CA ALA A 31 4.91 11.99 -16.63
C ALA A 31 4.18 10.99 -15.71
N TYR A 32 4.74 10.68 -14.55
CA TYR A 32 4.12 9.80 -13.57
C TYR A 32 2.77 10.34 -13.07
N SER A 33 2.73 11.60 -12.66
CA SER A 33 1.51 12.27 -12.20
C SER A 33 0.44 12.31 -13.30
N ARG A 34 0.83 12.63 -14.53
CA ARG A 34 -0.07 12.63 -15.69
C ARG A 34 -0.70 11.26 -15.94
N VAL A 35 0.13 10.21 -16.02
CA VAL A 35 -0.34 8.83 -16.24
C VAL A 35 -1.31 8.41 -15.15
N MET A 36 -1.02 8.73 -13.88
CA MET A 36 -1.93 8.44 -12.78
C MET A 36 -3.26 9.17 -12.92
N GLN A 37 -3.26 10.46 -13.27
CA GLN A 37 -4.48 11.25 -13.44
C GLN A 37 -5.36 10.76 -14.60
N GLU A 38 -4.73 10.31 -15.69
CA GLU A 38 -5.40 9.73 -16.86
C GLU A 38 -5.92 8.30 -16.60
N SER A 39 -5.50 7.66 -15.51
CA SER A 39 -5.91 6.30 -15.13
C SER A 39 -7.17 6.28 -14.27
N TYR A 40 -7.99 5.24 -14.40
CA TYR A 40 -9.08 4.95 -13.45
C TYR A 40 -8.57 4.23 -12.21
N PHE A 41 -7.75 3.20 -12.46
CA PHE A 41 -7.21 2.29 -11.47
C PHE A 41 -5.69 2.35 -11.49
N VAL A 42 -5.05 2.31 -10.32
CA VAL A 42 -3.59 2.29 -10.21
C VAL A 42 -3.16 1.07 -9.38
N LEU A 43 -2.29 0.23 -9.96
CA LEU A 43 -1.77 -0.94 -9.29
C LEU A 43 -0.83 -0.53 -8.15
N CYS A 44 -1.18 -0.94 -6.94
CA CYS A 44 -0.47 -0.68 -5.69
C CYS A 44 -0.01 -2.00 -5.05
N PRO A 45 0.86 -2.79 -5.70
CA PRO A 45 1.44 -3.98 -5.08
C PRO A 45 2.18 -3.57 -3.80
N ARG A 46 2.07 -4.39 -2.74
CA ARG A 46 2.67 -4.11 -1.43
C ARG A 46 4.17 -3.83 -1.51
N GLY A 47 4.91 -4.58 -2.34
CA GLY A 47 6.37 -4.51 -2.35
C GLY A 47 6.97 -5.03 -1.05
N VAL A 48 8.13 -4.50 -0.65
CA VAL A 48 8.87 -4.99 0.54
C VAL A 48 8.21 -4.54 1.86
N GLY A 49 7.62 -3.36 1.90
CA GLY A 49 6.95 -2.80 3.07
C GLY A 49 5.43 -2.73 2.92
N PRO A 50 4.66 -2.55 4.00
CA PRO A 50 3.20 -2.48 3.90
C PRO A 50 2.71 -1.18 3.25
N CYS A 51 3.44 -0.08 3.38
CA CYS A 51 3.00 1.23 2.91
C CYS A 51 3.81 1.66 1.69
N THR A 52 3.24 1.55 0.49
CA THR A 52 3.84 2.15 -0.71
C THR A 52 3.40 3.60 -0.85
N TYR A 53 4.31 4.49 -1.25
CA TYR A 53 3.96 5.88 -1.57
C TYR A 53 2.84 5.95 -2.61
N ARG A 54 2.90 5.05 -3.60
CA ARG A 54 1.93 4.92 -4.68
C ARG A 54 0.49 4.76 -4.19
N LEU A 55 0.27 4.00 -3.11
CA LEU A 55 -1.07 3.85 -2.53
C LEU A 55 -1.66 5.21 -2.16
N PHE A 56 -0.91 6.01 -1.39
CA PHE A 56 -1.38 7.31 -0.92
C PHE A 56 -1.40 8.37 -2.01
N GLU A 57 -0.47 8.34 -2.96
CA GLU A 57 -0.49 9.20 -4.17
C GLU A 57 -1.74 8.93 -5.01
N THR A 58 -2.12 7.65 -5.16
CA THR A 58 -3.32 7.24 -5.90
C THR A 58 -4.57 7.82 -5.25
N MET A 59 -4.68 7.68 -3.93
CA MET A 59 -5.78 8.26 -3.18
C MET A 59 -5.79 9.79 -3.26
N GLN A 60 -4.62 10.43 -3.14
CA GLN A 60 -4.47 11.87 -3.27
C GLN A 60 -4.93 12.38 -4.64
N LEU A 61 -4.68 11.65 -5.73
CA LEU A 61 -5.15 12.00 -7.07
C LEU A 61 -6.61 11.60 -7.33
N GLY A 62 -7.31 11.08 -6.32
CA GLY A 62 -8.70 10.63 -6.44
C GLY A 62 -8.87 9.51 -7.46
N ARG A 63 -7.88 8.62 -7.53
CA ARG A 63 -7.88 7.41 -8.37
C ARG A 63 -8.11 6.20 -7.49
N VAL A 64 -8.50 5.07 -8.08
CA VAL A 64 -8.81 3.85 -7.33
C VAL A 64 -7.52 3.02 -7.11
N PRO A 65 -7.06 2.85 -5.86
CA PRO A 65 -5.95 1.94 -5.58
C PRO A 65 -6.35 0.48 -5.72
N VAL A 66 -5.55 -0.27 -6.48
CA VAL A 66 -5.67 -1.72 -6.64
C VAL A 66 -4.54 -2.37 -5.85
N ILE A 67 -4.85 -2.84 -4.66
CA ILE A 67 -3.91 -3.38 -3.69
C ILE A 67 -3.69 -4.86 -4.01
N VAL A 68 -2.48 -5.21 -4.44
CA VAL A 68 -2.10 -6.60 -4.71
C VAL A 68 -1.27 -7.10 -3.54
N SER A 69 -1.88 -7.93 -2.69
CA SER A 69 -1.26 -8.43 -1.46
C SER A 69 -2.15 -9.47 -0.74
N ASP A 70 -1.52 -10.46 -0.12
CA ASP A 70 -2.24 -11.43 0.74
C ASP A 70 -2.35 -10.99 2.21
N GLY A 71 -1.42 -10.16 2.69
CA GLY A 71 -1.34 -9.74 4.10
C GLY A 71 -1.12 -8.25 4.29
N TRP A 72 -1.72 -7.39 3.45
CA TRP A 72 -1.53 -5.95 3.60
C TRP A 72 -2.25 -5.41 4.85
N PRO A 73 -1.54 -4.76 5.79
CA PRO A 73 -2.16 -4.25 7.00
C PRO A 73 -2.95 -2.98 6.71
N LYS A 74 -4.28 -3.11 6.63
CA LYS A 74 -5.22 -1.99 6.48
C LYS A 74 -5.09 -1.03 7.66
N VAL A 75 -5.01 0.27 7.36
CA VAL A 75 -5.08 1.30 8.41
C VAL A 75 -6.46 1.21 9.08
N PRO A 76 -6.53 1.09 10.43
CA PRO A 76 -7.80 1.02 11.14
C PRO A 76 -8.65 2.28 10.95
N ASN A 77 -9.97 2.14 11.11
CA ASN A 77 -10.95 3.24 11.02
C ASN A 77 -10.97 3.93 9.64
N VAL A 78 -10.59 3.23 8.59
CA VAL A 78 -10.68 3.66 7.19
C VAL A 78 -11.47 2.61 6.43
N ASP A 79 -12.52 3.02 5.72
CA ASP A 79 -13.40 2.12 4.99
C ASP A 79 -12.83 1.78 3.60
N TRP A 80 -11.78 0.95 3.60
CA TRP A 80 -11.03 0.58 2.40
C TRP A 80 -11.90 -0.05 1.30
N GLU A 81 -12.99 -0.73 1.65
CA GLU A 81 -13.83 -1.47 0.70
C GLU A 81 -14.62 -0.54 -0.23
N ARG A 82 -14.87 0.70 0.20
CA ARG A 82 -15.61 1.70 -0.58
C ARG A 82 -14.80 2.37 -1.68
N PHE A 83 -13.47 2.32 -1.61
CA PHE A 83 -12.62 3.10 -2.52
C PHE A 83 -11.40 2.36 -3.05
N SER A 84 -11.14 1.13 -2.60
CA SER A 84 -10.02 0.32 -3.06
C SER A 84 -10.47 -1.05 -3.54
N ILE A 85 -9.66 -1.68 -4.38
CA ILE A 85 -9.83 -3.08 -4.79
C ILE A 85 -8.65 -3.86 -4.22
N THR A 86 -8.90 -4.91 -3.46
CA THR A 86 -7.85 -5.80 -2.96
C THR A 86 -7.85 -7.09 -3.78
N VAL A 87 -6.70 -7.50 -4.29
CA VAL A 87 -6.53 -8.71 -5.10
C VAL A 87 -5.43 -9.58 -4.47
N PRO A 88 -5.69 -10.87 -4.21
CA PRO A 88 -4.65 -11.81 -3.76
C PRO A 88 -3.50 -11.91 -4.76
N GLU A 89 -2.29 -12.20 -4.29
CA GLU A 89 -1.11 -12.32 -5.16
C GLU A 89 -1.25 -13.50 -6.15
N SER A 90 -2.01 -14.55 -5.78
CA SER A 90 -2.33 -15.67 -6.66
C SER A 90 -3.24 -15.30 -7.84
N ASP A 91 -3.97 -14.18 -7.74
CA ASP A 91 -5.03 -13.80 -8.69
C ASP A 91 -4.62 -12.66 -9.62
N ILE A 92 -3.32 -12.37 -9.74
CA ILE A 92 -2.78 -11.28 -10.57
C ILE A 92 -3.29 -11.36 -12.03
N LEU A 93 -3.43 -12.57 -12.58
CA LEU A 93 -3.91 -12.76 -13.96
C LEU A 93 -5.39 -12.37 -14.14
N GLN A 94 -6.16 -12.30 -13.05
CA GLN A 94 -7.57 -11.92 -13.06
C GLN A 94 -7.78 -10.41 -13.02
N ILE A 95 -6.75 -9.63 -12.67
CA ILE A 95 -6.84 -8.16 -12.52
C ILE A 95 -7.51 -7.48 -13.72
N PRO A 96 -7.13 -7.74 -14.99
CA PRO A 96 -7.77 -7.07 -16.12
C PRO A 96 -9.29 -7.30 -16.20
N ALA A 97 -9.77 -8.50 -15.84
CA ALA A 97 -11.19 -8.80 -15.83
C ALA A 97 -11.92 -8.03 -14.71
N ILE A 98 -11.36 -8.08 -13.49
CA ILE A 98 -11.89 -7.36 -12.31
C ILE A 98 -12.00 -5.85 -12.59
N LEU A 99 -10.95 -5.24 -13.15
CA LEU A 99 -10.95 -3.80 -13.39
C LEU A 99 -11.93 -3.36 -14.48
N ARG A 100 -12.17 -4.20 -15.49
CA ARG A 100 -13.18 -3.93 -16.53
C ARG A 100 -14.59 -3.99 -15.97
N GLU A 101 -14.87 -4.99 -15.14
CA GLU A 101 -16.17 -5.14 -14.47
C GLU A 101 -16.47 -3.94 -13.57
N ARG A 102 -15.48 -3.51 -12.77
CA ARG A 102 -15.61 -2.41 -11.80
C ARG A 102 -15.47 -1.02 -12.43
N LYS A 103 -15.22 -0.91 -13.74
CA LYS A 103 -14.95 0.38 -14.41
C LYS A 103 -16.05 1.42 -14.20
N GLY A 104 -17.31 0.99 -14.15
CA GLY A 104 -18.46 1.87 -13.92
C GLY A 104 -18.46 2.57 -12.55
N GLU A 105 -17.83 1.97 -11.55
CA GLU A 105 -17.74 2.51 -10.18
C GLU A 105 -16.53 3.43 -9.98
N ALA A 106 -15.56 3.39 -10.91
CA ALA A 106 -14.23 3.97 -10.70
C ALA A 106 -14.25 5.46 -10.35
N ALA A 107 -15.16 6.23 -10.95
CA ALA A 107 -15.26 7.66 -10.69
C ALA A 107 -15.69 7.94 -9.24
N GLU A 108 -16.65 7.17 -8.73
CA GLU A 108 -17.15 7.35 -7.36
C GLU A 108 -16.17 6.80 -6.33
N MET A 109 -15.60 5.62 -6.58
CA MET A 109 -14.52 5.08 -5.75
C MET A 109 -13.33 6.05 -5.68
N GLY A 110 -12.97 6.69 -6.79
CA GLY A 110 -11.90 7.69 -6.83
C GLY A 110 -12.19 8.94 -5.98
N LYS A 111 -13.43 9.46 -6.00
CA LYS A 111 -13.85 10.55 -5.10
C LYS A 111 -13.74 10.13 -3.63
N MET A 112 -14.21 8.92 -3.32
CA MET A 112 -14.13 8.38 -1.96
C MET A 112 -12.67 8.18 -1.51
N ALA A 113 -11.78 7.74 -2.40
CA ALA A 113 -10.35 7.62 -2.12
C ALA A 113 -9.75 8.99 -1.76
N ARG A 114 -10.09 10.04 -2.51
CA ARG A 114 -9.66 11.40 -2.21
C ARG A 114 -10.20 11.89 -0.86
N LEU A 115 -11.48 11.67 -0.58
CA LEU A 115 -12.10 12.07 0.68
C LEU A 115 -11.38 11.42 1.87
N GLN A 116 -11.17 10.11 1.80
CA GLN A 116 -10.46 9.35 2.84
C GLN A 116 -8.99 9.79 2.96
N TRP A 117 -8.34 10.17 1.87
CA TRP A 117 -7.01 10.78 1.91
C TRP A 117 -7.00 12.10 2.68
N GLU A 118 -7.94 12.99 2.40
CA GLU A 118 -8.03 14.28 3.09
C GLU A 118 -8.29 14.12 4.60
N GLU A 119 -9.15 13.20 4.97
CA GLU A 119 -9.57 12.95 6.35
C GLU A 119 -8.53 12.19 7.20
N HIS A 120 -7.77 11.29 6.59
CA HIS A 120 -6.88 10.37 7.34
C HIS A 120 -5.39 10.57 7.07
N PHE A 121 -5.00 11.02 5.87
CA PHE A 121 -3.62 10.91 5.41
C PHE A 121 -2.99 12.23 4.95
N SER A 122 -3.78 13.29 4.81
CA SER A 122 -3.28 14.58 4.34
C SER A 122 -2.36 15.26 5.36
N PRO A 123 -1.40 16.11 4.90
CA PRO A 123 -0.53 16.86 5.81
C PRO A 123 -1.28 17.67 6.88
N LYS A 124 -2.51 18.11 6.57
CA LYS A 124 -3.36 18.88 7.49
C LYS A 124 -3.79 18.07 8.71
N VAL A 125 -3.95 16.76 8.58
CA VAL A 125 -4.40 15.87 9.67
C VAL A 125 -3.25 15.10 10.33
N SER A 126 -2.04 15.12 9.75
CA SER A 126 -0.89 14.34 10.22
C SER A 126 -0.56 14.56 11.69
N LEU A 127 -0.52 15.81 12.16
CA LEU A 127 -0.22 16.11 13.56
C LEU A 127 -1.26 15.49 14.50
N ARG A 128 -2.55 15.63 14.18
CA ARG A 128 -3.64 15.03 14.96
C ARG A 128 -3.51 13.51 15.00
N ARG A 129 -3.27 12.87 13.86
CA ARG A 129 -3.12 11.41 13.76
C ARG A 129 -1.93 10.88 14.55
N LEU A 130 -0.80 11.57 14.50
CA LEU A 130 0.38 11.23 15.29
C LEU A 130 0.09 11.34 16.79
N SER A 131 -0.60 12.40 17.22
CA SER A 131 -1.00 12.59 18.61
C SER A 131 -1.99 11.52 19.09
N GLU A 132 -3.00 11.19 18.28
CA GLU A 132 -3.95 10.10 18.55
C GLU A 132 -3.22 8.76 18.70
N ALA A 133 -2.33 8.43 17.76
CA ALA A 133 -1.56 7.20 17.81
C ALA A 133 -0.65 7.15 19.06
N ALA A 134 0.03 8.24 19.39
CA ALA A 134 0.85 8.33 20.60
C ALA A 134 0.01 8.16 21.88
N TYR A 135 -1.17 8.79 21.93
CA TYR A 135 -2.09 8.66 23.04
C TYR A 135 -2.58 7.22 23.22
N GLU A 136 -2.98 6.56 22.13
CA GLU A 136 -3.42 5.15 22.16
C GLU A 136 -2.29 4.22 22.63
N LEU A 137 -1.04 4.46 22.21
CA LEU A 137 0.12 3.70 22.69
C LEU A 137 0.38 3.88 24.19
N ILE A 138 0.13 5.07 24.74
CA ILE A 138 0.29 5.33 26.18
C ILE A 138 -0.85 4.66 26.98
N LYS A 139 -2.07 4.72 26.46
CA LYS A 139 -3.27 4.17 27.09
C LYS A 139 -3.28 2.64 27.06
N HIS A 140 -2.91 2.04 25.94
CA HIS A 140 -2.86 0.59 25.76
C HIS A 140 -1.44 0.08 26.04
N LYS A 141 -1.17 -0.24 27.32
CA LYS A 141 0.06 -0.92 27.70
C LYS A 141 0.14 -2.27 27.00
N TYR A 142 1.18 -2.45 26.20
CA TYR A 142 1.47 -3.69 25.49
C TYR A 142 1.50 -4.88 26.46
N SER A 143 0.54 -5.79 26.31
CA SER A 143 0.37 -6.92 27.20
C SER A 143 1.09 -8.17 26.68
N VAL A 144 1.22 -9.18 27.54
CA VAL A 144 1.71 -10.50 27.13
C VAL A 144 0.80 -11.11 26.05
N LYS A 145 -0.51 -10.83 26.10
CA LYS A 145 -1.47 -11.27 25.09
C LYS A 145 -1.18 -10.63 23.73
N ASP A 146 -0.92 -9.32 23.69
CA ASP A 146 -0.57 -8.61 22.46
C ASP A 146 0.75 -9.15 21.89
N SER A 147 1.72 -9.44 22.76
CA SER A 147 2.97 -10.10 22.37
C SER A 147 2.74 -11.45 21.71
N ILE A 148 1.87 -12.29 22.28
CA ILE A 148 1.54 -13.59 21.70
C ILE A 148 0.84 -13.42 20.35
N LEU A 149 -0.12 -12.50 20.27
CA LEU A 149 -0.87 -12.23 19.04
C LEU A 149 0.05 -11.76 17.91
N ASP A 150 0.91 -10.78 18.18
CA ASP A 150 1.88 -10.28 17.21
C ASP A 150 2.88 -11.35 16.80
N HIS A 151 3.33 -12.22 17.72
CA HIS A 151 4.26 -13.28 17.34
C HIS A 151 3.59 -14.42 16.58
N SER A 152 2.28 -14.63 16.76
CA SER A 152 1.52 -15.65 16.04
C SER A 152 1.46 -15.38 14.54
N GLN A 153 1.51 -14.11 14.11
CA GLN A 153 1.54 -13.76 12.69
C GLN A 153 2.79 -14.33 11.99
N PHE A 154 3.91 -14.48 12.71
CA PHE A 154 5.13 -15.07 12.15
C PHE A 154 5.08 -16.60 12.08
N LEU A 155 4.04 -17.24 12.62
CA LEU A 155 3.80 -18.68 12.45
C LEU A 155 3.08 -18.98 11.13
N GLN A 156 2.49 -17.97 10.48
CA GLN A 156 1.66 -18.13 9.29
C GLN A 156 2.50 -18.41 8.03
N ASP A 157 3.79 -18.08 8.03
CA ASP A 157 4.71 -18.35 6.92
C ASP A 157 6.05 -18.92 7.44
N GLN A 158 6.56 -19.93 6.73
CA GLN A 158 7.80 -20.63 7.05
C GLN A 158 9.03 -19.72 7.06
N TRP A 159 9.05 -18.67 6.22
CA TRP A 159 10.17 -17.73 6.18
C TRP A 159 10.23 -16.89 7.47
N HIS A 160 9.10 -16.32 7.89
CA HIS A 160 9.00 -15.53 9.11
C HIS A 160 9.28 -16.37 10.37
N LEU A 161 8.79 -17.61 10.42
CA LEU A 161 9.05 -18.54 11.54
C LEU A 161 10.55 -18.81 11.72
N LYS A 162 11.27 -19.11 10.63
CA LYS A 162 12.72 -19.33 10.65
C LYS A 162 13.46 -18.10 11.19
N ASN A 163 13.03 -16.90 10.81
CA ASN A 163 13.62 -15.65 11.28
C ASN A 163 13.36 -15.40 12.77
N VAL A 164 12.16 -15.70 13.28
CA VAL A 164 11.84 -15.59 14.71
C VAL A 164 12.68 -16.57 15.54
N ILE A 165 12.81 -17.83 15.09
CA ILE A 165 13.66 -18.84 15.75
C ILE A 165 15.11 -18.35 15.77
N ARG A 166 15.65 -17.93 14.62
CA ARG A 166 17.02 -17.40 14.51
C ARG A 166 17.26 -16.19 15.42
N TYR A 167 16.31 -15.26 15.50
CA TYR A 167 16.39 -14.12 16.41
C TYR A 167 16.41 -14.55 17.88
N LYS A 168 15.49 -15.43 18.29
CA LYS A 168 15.42 -15.93 19.67
C LYS A 168 16.67 -16.71 20.06
N VAL A 169 17.18 -17.58 19.19
CA VAL A 169 18.42 -18.34 19.39
C VAL A 169 19.62 -17.39 19.54
N LYS A 170 19.78 -16.40 18.65
CA LYS A 170 20.86 -15.40 18.77
C LYS A 170 20.75 -14.56 20.04
N ARG A 171 19.54 -14.22 20.48
CA ARG A 171 19.32 -13.46 21.71
C ARG A 171 19.64 -14.29 22.96
N PHE A 172 19.35 -15.59 22.92
CA PHE A 172 19.65 -16.53 24.00
C PHE A 172 21.15 -16.81 24.11
N LEU A 173 21.86 -16.94 22.98
CA LEU A 173 23.32 -17.15 22.90
C LEU A 173 24.15 -15.88 23.18
N LYS A 174 23.52 -14.70 23.26
CA LYS A 174 24.16 -13.43 23.64
C LYS A 174 24.02 -13.11 25.14
N LYS A 175 23.39 -13.99 25.92
CA LYS A 175 23.45 -14.01 27.38
C LYS A 175 24.42 -15.08 27.82
#